data_AF-A0A131Y8C7-F1
#
_entry.id   AF-A0A131Y8C7-F1
#
_cell.length_a   1.000
_cell.length_b   1.000
_cell.length_c   1.000
_cell.angle_alpha   90.00
_cell.angle_beta   90.00
_cell.angle_gamma   90.00
#
_symmetry.space_group_name_H-M   'P 1'
#
loop_
_entity.id
_entity.type
_entity.pdbx_description
1 polymer ?
#
loop_
_entity_poly.entity_id
_entity_poly.type
_entity_poly.pdbx_seq_one_letter_code
_entity_poly.pdbx_strand_id
1 'polypeptide(L)'
;HIHAKLYPPSPCTVYTDATPYPHNPAHCVTVLGQHPPPNVTAATILTMNTTTAEEAAIALALAQSPTPQFVLSDSQQAIRNFIRGNISPMAFQRFTNNPPSDTVTLLWTPAYTGVGANEMVHDRARELIDRAAISTTPARDAPAGKPTSLLQYRDITLHYRLLRCQYPPPHPH
;
A
#
# COMPACT_ATOMS: atom_id res chain seq x y z
N HIS A 1 18.65 -19.09 3.23
CA HIS A 1 18.75 -18.34 1.96
C HIS A 1 17.35 -18.18 1.36
N ILE A 2 16.67 -17.09 1.69
CA ILE A 2 15.40 -16.74 1.05
C ILE A 2 15.79 -15.85 -0.13
N HIS A 3 15.75 -16.38 -1.34
CA HIS A 3 15.90 -15.56 -2.54
C HIS A 3 14.72 -14.59 -2.58
N ALA A 4 14.96 -13.34 -2.19
CA ALA A 4 14.08 -12.24 -2.57
C ALA A 4 14.10 -12.22 -4.10
N LYS A 5 13.04 -12.70 -4.72
CA LYS A 5 12.87 -12.63 -6.18
C LYS A 5 12.74 -11.14 -6.50
N LEU A 6 13.86 -10.50 -6.83
CA LEU A 6 13.87 -9.17 -7.42
C LEU A 6 13.17 -9.30 -8.76
N TYR A 7 11.90 -8.92 -8.80
CA TYR A 7 11.15 -8.89 -10.05
C TYR A 7 11.79 -7.80 -10.93
N PRO A 8 12.13 -8.11 -12.18
CA PRO A 8 12.80 -7.13 -13.04
C PRO A 8 11.90 -5.88 -13.17
N PRO A 9 12.49 -4.68 -13.20
CA PRO A 9 11.75 -3.45 -13.44
C PRO A 9 11.08 -3.52 -14.81
N SER A 10 9.80 -3.88 -14.83
CA SER A 10 8.99 -3.83 -16.04
C SER A 10 8.14 -2.56 -15.99
N PRO A 11 8.01 -1.81 -17.10
CA PRO A 11 7.13 -0.65 -17.16
C PRO A 11 5.66 -1.01 -16.89
N CYS A 12 5.32 -2.30 -16.96
CA CYS A 12 3.99 -2.83 -16.68
C CYS A 12 3.84 -3.35 -15.23
N THR A 13 4.73 -2.95 -14.31
CA THR A 13 4.68 -3.33 -12.88
C THR A 13 4.23 -2.15 -12.03
N VAL A 14 3.25 -2.41 -11.18
CA VAL A 14 2.70 -1.42 -10.25
C VAL A 14 2.65 -1.97 -8.83
N TYR A 15 2.81 -1.08 -7.87
CA TYR A 15 2.81 -1.38 -6.44
C TYR A 15 1.62 -0.69 -5.78
N THR A 16 0.98 -1.37 -4.84
CA THR A 16 -0.22 -0.87 -4.16
C THR A 16 -0.04 -0.85 -2.66
N ASP A 17 -0.58 0.18 -2.02
CA ASP A 17 -0.67 0.28 -0.56
C ASP A 17 -1.97 0.99 -0.14
N ALA A 18 -2.40 0.74 1.09
CA ALA A 18 -3.46 1.48 1.75
C ALA A 18 -2.99 2.01 3.11
N THR A 19 -3.09 3.32 3.31
CA THR A 19 -2.73 3.97 4.57
C THR A 19 -3.94 4.68 5.19
N PRO A 20 -4.28 4.41 6.46
CA PRO A 20 -5.40 5.06 7.13
C PRO A 20 -5.13 6.56 7.33
N TYR A 21 -6.17 7.38 7.22
CA TYR A 21 -6.10 8.78 7.63
C TYR A 21 -6.09 8.89 9.17
N PRO A 22 -5.27 9.78 9.76
CA PRO A 22 -5.15 9.89 11.23
C PRO A 22 -6.44 10.27 11.97
N HIS A 23 -7.31 11.06 11.33
CA HIS A 23 -8.49 11.65 11.97
C HIS A 23 -9.80 11.41 11.21
N ASN A 24 -9.77 10.65 10.12
CA ASN A 24 -10.93 10.37 9.29
C ASN A 24 -11.15 8.85 9.19
N PRO A 25 -12.41 8.37 9.17
CA PRO A 25 -12.74 6.95 8.98
C PRO A 25 -12.56 6.53 7.52
N ALA A 26 -11.35 6.74 6.99
CA ALA A 26 -11.01 6.56 5.60
C ALA A 26 -9.55 6.12 5.46
N HIS A 27 -9.22 5.57 4.30
CA HIS A 27 -7.86 5.23 3.90
C HIS A 27 -7.50 5.95 2.60
N CYS A 28 -6.26 6.41 2.49
CA CYS A 28 -5.64 6.75 1.23
C CYS A 28 -5.13 5.45 0.59
N VAL A 29 -5.65 5.12 -0.58
CA VAL A 29 -5.12 4.02 -1.40
C VAL A 29 -4.25 4.60 -2.49
N THR A 30 -3.12 3.96 -2.75
CA THR A 30 -2.12 4.44 -3.69
C THR A 30 -1.63 3.33 -4.60
N VAL A 31 -1.40 3.67 -5.86
CA VAL A 31 -0.79 2.83 -6.88
C VAL A 31 0.41 3.59 -7.46
N LEU A 32 1.59 2.96 -7.45
CA LEU A 32 2.82 3.52 -7.99
C LEU A 32 3.33 2.66 -9.14
N GLY A 33 3.53 3.25 -10.32
CA GLY A 33 4.26 2.63 -11.42
C GLY A 33 5.77 2.68 -11.23
N GLN A 34 6.48 1.65 -11.71
CA GLN A 34 7.93 1.53 -11.52
C GLN A 34 8.77 2.36 -12.54
N HIS A 35 8.19 2.80 -13.65
CA HIS A 35 8.91 3.53 -14.70
C HIS A 35 9.07 5.03 -14.35
N PRO A 36 10.25 5.64 -14.52
CA PRO A 36 10.44 7.07 -14.29
C PRO A 36 9.93 7.93 -15.47
N PRO A 37 9.20 9.04 -15.22
CA PRO A 37 8.70 9.49 -13.91
C PRO A 37 7.59 8.54 -13.40
N PRO A 38 7.61 8.16 -12.12
CA PRO A 38 6.66 7.19 -11.58
C PRO A 38 5.25 7.76 -11.61
N ASN A 39 4.35 7.07 -12.30
CA ASN A 39 2.94 7.39 -12.30
C ASN A 39 2.34 7.06 -10.93
N VAL A 40 1.77 8.06 -10.26
CA VAL A 40 1.08 7.90 -8.98
C VAL A 40 -0.41 8.08 -9.22
N THR A 41 -1.19 7.06 -8.87
CA THR A 41 -2.65 7.17 -8.79
C THR A 41 -3.07 6.97 -7.35
N ALA A 42 -3.93 7.84 -6.83
CA ALA A 42 -4.40 7.74 -5.46
C ALA A 42 -5.90 8.02 -5.37
N ALA A 43 -6.54 7.43 -4.35
CA ALA A 43 -7.94 7.69 -4.05
C ALA A 43 -8.19 7.64 -2.54
N THR A 44 -9.25 8.29 -2.09
CA THR A 44 -9.77 8.13 -0.73
C THR A 44 -10.86 7.06 -0.72
N ILE A 45 -10.76 6.13 0.21
CA ILE A 45 -11.70 5.03 0.42
C ILE A 45 -12.31 5.20 1.82
N LEU A 46 -13.63 5.41 1.87
CA LEU A 46 -14.36 5.57 3.13
C LEU A 46 -14.58 4.20 3.78
N THR A 47 -13.62 3.78 4.60
CA THR A 47 -13.67 2.53 5.37
C THR A 47 -12.73 2.62 6.56
N MET A 48 -13.08 1.94 7.65
CA MET A 48 -12.18 1.67 8.78
C MET A 48 -11.50 0.31 8.67
N ASN A 49 -11.95 -0.56 7.76
CA ASN A 49 -11.35 -1.88 7.57
C ASN A 49 -10.18 -1.79 6.59
N THR A 50 -8.97 -2.00 7.10
CA THR A 50 -7.74 -1.99 6.30
C THR A 50 -7.75 -3.03 5.19
N THR A 51 -8.26 -4.25 5.41
CA THR A 51 -8.33 -5.28 4.36
C THR A 51 -9.19 -4.80 3.19
N THR A 52 -10.33 -4.15 3.48
CA THR A 52 -11.19 -3.54 2.46
C THR A 52 -10.47 -2.44 1.69
N ALA A 53 -9.67 -1.62 2.38
CA ALA A 53 -8.89 -0.57 1.72
C ALA A 53 -7.79 -1.14 0.82
N GLU A 54 -7.07 -2.17 1.28
CA GLU A 54 -6.05 -2.88 0.50
C GLU A 54 -6.66 -3.55 -0.74
N GLU A 55 -7.84 -4.17 -0.61
CA GLU A 55 -8.55 -4.71 -1.77
C GLU A 55 -8.95 -3.62 -2.77
N ALA A 56 -9.39 -2.46 -2.27
CA ALA A 56 -9.69 -1.32 -3.12
C ALA A 56 -8.45 -0.75 -3.81
N ALA A 57 -7.27 -0.83 -3.18
CA ALA A 57 -6.00 -0.45 -3.80
C ALA A 57 -5.63 -1.39 -4.96
N ILE A 58 -5.81 -2.71 -4.78
CA ILE A 58 -5.64 -3.70 -5.87
C ILE A 58 -6.64 -3.43 -7.00
N ALA A 59 -7.92 -3.18 -6.68
CA ALA A 59 -8.92 -2.84 -7.70
C ALA A 59 -8.57 -1.55 -8.45
N LEU A 60 -8.03 -0.54 -7.76
CA LEU A 60 -7.56 0.71 -8.39
C LEU A 60 -6.39 0.46 -9.34
N ALA A 61 -5.47 -0.45 -9.00
CA ALA A 61 -4.37 -0.82 -9.88
C ALA A 61 -4.84 -1.56 -11.14
N LEU A 62 -5.79 -2.49 -10.99
CA LEU A 62 -6.38 -3.22 -12.12
C LEU A 62 -7.14 -2.30 -13.08
N ALA A 63 -7.66 -1.19 -12.58
CA ALA A 63 -8.36 -0.17 -13.36
C ALA A 63 -7.41 0.81 -14.10
N GLN A 64 -6.09 0.65 -14.01
CA GLN A 64 -5.17 1.52 -14.74
C GLN A 64 -5.18 1.25 -16.25
N SER A 65 -4.97 2.30 -17.03
CA SER A 65 -4.81 2.23 -18.49
C SER A 65 -3.44 2.80 -18.87
N PRO A 66 -2.57 2.04 -19.54
CA PRO A 66 -2.74 0.63 -19.93
C PRO A 66 -2.83 -0.31 -18.71
N THR A 67 -3.48 -1.47 -18.90
CA THR A 67 -3.61 -2.51 -17.85
C THR A 67 -2.21 -2.97 -17.42
N PRO A 68 -1.88 -2.99 -16.12
CA PRO A 68 -0.59 -3.47 -15.66
C PRO A 68 -0.47 -4.99 -15.83
N GLN A 69 0.73 -5.47 -16.12
CA GLN A 69 1.02 -6.91 -16.19
C GLN A 69 1.19 -7.52 -14.79
N PHE A 70 1.79 -6.74 -13.87
CA PHE A 70 2.09 -7.18 -12.51
C PHE A 70 1.58 -6.16 -11.49
N VAL A 71 0.79 -6.63 -10.53
CA VAL A 71 0.34 -5.83 -9.38
C VAL A 71 0.95 -6.44 -8.12
N LEU A 72 1.71 -5.63 -7.38
CA LEU A 72 2.39 -6.05 -6.16
C LEU A 72 1.70 -5.41 -4.95
N SER A 73 1.35 -6.23 -3.97
CA SER A 73 0.78 -5.79 -2.69
C SER A 73 1.48 -6.50 -1.53
N ASP A 74 1.64 -5.81 -0.40
CA ASP A 74 2.14 -6.40 0.83
C ASP A 74 1.05 -7.03 1.70
N SER A 75 -0.22 -6.80 1.35
CA SER A 75 -1.39 -7.38 2.03
C SER A 75 -1.69 -8.80 1.53
N GLN A 76 -1.12 -9.79 2.22
CA GLN A 76 -1.44 -11.20 1.92
C GLN A 76 -2.94 -11.50 1.97
N GLN A 77 -3.67 -10.85 2.88
CA GLN A 77 -5.10 -11.10 3.05
C GLN A 77 -5.89 -10.60 1.83
N ALA A 78 -5.60 -9.38 1.35
CA ALA A 78 -6.25 -8.84 0.15
C ALA A 78 -5.96 -9.71 -1.08
N ILE A 79 -4.71 -10.15 -1.25
CA ILE A 79 -4.33 -11.06 -2.35
C ILE A 79 -5.11 -12.37 -2.30
N ARG A 80 -5.19 -13.01 -1.11
CA ARG A 80 -5.97 -14.25 -0.95
C ARG A 80 -7.46 -14.06 -1.28
N ASN A 81 -8.02 -12.91 -0.90
CA ASN A 81 -9.42 -12.59 -1.15
C ASN A 81 -9.70 -12.41 -2.65
N PHE A 82 -8.80 -11.73 -3.38
CA PHE A 82 -8.86 -11.63 -4.84
C PHE A 82 -8.75 -13.01 -5.52
N ILE A 83 -7.78 -13.84 -5.12
CA ILE A 83 -7.60 -15.19 -5.69
C ILE A 83 -8.83 -16.07 -5.47
N ARG A 84 -9.51 -15.93 -4.33
CA ARG A 84 -10.74 -16.68 -4.00
C ARG A 84 -12.01 -16.10 -4.62
N GLY A 85 -11.94 -14.93 -5.25
CA GLY A 85 -13.12 -14.20 -5.73
C GLY A 85 -14.02 -13.67 -4.62
N ASN A 86 -13.52 -13.56 -3.38
CA ASN A 86 -14.27 -13.06 -2.23
C ASN A 86 -13.67 -11.74 -1.75
N ILE A 87 -13.95 -10.67 -2.50
CA ILE A 87 -13.50 -9.31 -2.21
C ILE A 87 -14.64 -8.47 -1.67
N SER A 88 -14.31 -7.39 -0.96
CA SER A 88 -15.30 -6.45 -0.44
C SER A 88 -16.18 -5.85 -1.56
N PRO A 89 -17.44 -5.49 -1.25
CA PRO A 89 -18.33 -4.86 -2.22
C PRO A 89 -17.74 -3.58 -2.86
N MET A 90 -16.93 -2.85 -2.10
CA MET A 90 -16.27 -1.63 -2.56
C MET A 90 -15.17 -1.91 -3.58
N ALA A 91 -14.33 -2.92 -3.34
CA ALA A 91 -13.33 -3.36 -4.31
C ALA A 91 -13.99 -3.96 -5.56
N PHE A 92 -15.05 -4.76 -5.36
CA PHE A 92 -15.84 -5.34 -6.43
C PHE A 92 -16.44 -4.28 -7.34
N GLN A 93 -17.09 -3.26 -6.79
CA GLN A 93 -17.68 -2.17 -7.57
C GLN A 93 -16.63 -1.46 -8.44
N ARG A 94 -15.43 -1.18 -7.89
CA ARG A 94 -14.34 -0.56 -8.66
C ARG A 94 -13.86 -1.47 -9.78
N PHE A 95 -13.66 -2.75 -9.48
CA PHE A 95 -13.24 -3.77 -10.43
C PHE A 95 -14.25 -3.94 -11.57
N THR A 96 -15.56 -3.97 -11.29
CA THR A 96 -16.60 -4.13 -12.31
C THR A 96 -16.82 -2.87 -13.14
N ASN A 97 -16.64 -1.69 -12.55
CA ASN A 97 -16.80 -0.42 -13.28
C ASN A 97 -15.68 -0.19 -14.28
N ASN A 98 -14.48 -0.69 -14.01
CA ASN A 98 -13.35 -0.58 -14.92
C ASN A 98 -12.52 -1.87 -14.90
N PRO A 99 -13.01 -2.94 -15.54
CA PRO A 99 -12.31 -4.22 -15.56
C PRO A 99 -10.99 -4.11 -16.34
N PRO A 100 -9.94 -4.82 -15.91
CA PRO A 100 -8.69 -4.86 -16.66
C PRO A 100 -8.94 -5.41 -18.06
N SER A 101 -8.29 -4.83 -19.08
CA SER A 101 -8.43 -5.28 -20.47
C SER A 101 -7.64 -6.56 -20.77
N ASP A 102 -6.68 -6.92 -19.90
CA ASP A 102 -5.76 -8.05 -20.06
C ASP A 102 -5.59 -8.84 -18.75
N THR A 103 -5.01 -10.03 -18.86
CA THR A 103 -4.66 -10.87 -17.70
C THR A 103 -3.57 -10.21 -16.86
N VAL A 104 -3.84 -10.04 -15.56
CA VAL A 104 -2.92 -9.44 -14.60
C VAL A 104 -2.39 -10.48 -13.61
N THR A 105 -1.09 -10.46 -13.35
CA THR A 105 -0.48 -11.30 -12.32
C THR A 105 -0.41 -10.55 -10.99
N LEU A 106 -1.14 -11.04 -9.99
CA LEU A 106 -1.12 -10.49 -8.63
C LEU A 106 -0.03 -11.19 -7.80
N LEU A 107 0.89 -10.41 -7.23
CA LEU A 107 2.05 -10.89 -6.49
C LEU A 107 2.07 -10.34 -5.07
N TRP A 108 2.35 -11.23 -4.11
CA TRP A 108 2.63 -10.81 -2.74
C TRP A 108 4.10 -10.50 -2.57
N THR A 109 4.39 -9.32 -2.03
CA THR A 109 5.75 -8.92 -1.64
C THR A 109 5.78 -8.51 -0.18
N PRO A 110 6.73 -9.00 0.64
CA PRO A 110 6.77 -8.58 2.03
C PRO A 110 7.10 -7.09 2.14
N ALA A 111 6.44 -6.41 3.08
CA ALA A 111 6.81 -5.06 3.45
C ALA A 111 8.29 -5.03 3.91
N TYR A 112 9.07 -4.13 3.32
CA TYR A 112 10.48 -3.85 3.67
C TYR A 112 11.45 -5.01 3.43
N THR A 113 11.56 -5.48 2.18
CA THR A 113 12.66 -6.35 1.72
C THR A 113 13.81 -5.58 1.07
N GLY A 114 13.83 -4.24 1.16
CA GLY A 114 14.78 -3.40 0.41
C GLY A 114 14.45 -3.28 -1.08
N VAL A 115 13.27 -3.72 -1.50
CA VAL A 115 12.69 -3.38 -2.81
C VAL A 115 12.15 -1.96 -2.69
N GLY A 116 13.00 -0.96 -2.94
CA GLY A 116 12.71 0.46 -2.68
C GLY A 116 11.38 0.97 -3.24
N ALA A 117 10.80 0.32 -4.25
CA ALA A 117 9.52 0.69 -4.82
C ALA A 117 8.32 0.55 -3.85
N ASN A 118 8.27 -0.48 -2.99
CA ASN A 118 7.16 -0.63 -2.03
C ASN A 118 7.23 0.42 -0.91
N GLU A 119 8.45 0.72 -0.45
CA GLU A 119 8.72 1.79 0.52
C GLU A 119 8.38 3.15 -0.09
N MET A 120 8.76 3.39 -1.35
CA MET A 120 8.39 4.60 -2.08
C MET A 120 6.88 4.78 -2.22
N VAL A 121 6.10 3.72 -2.46
CA VAL A 121 4.62 3.83 -2.51
C VAL A 121 4.09 4.28 -1.16
N HIS A 122 4.58 3.64 -0.10
CA HIS A 122 4.16 3.93 1.26
C HIS A 122 4.46 5.38 1.62
N ASP A 123 5.69 5.84 1.37
CA ASP A 123 6.09 7.23 1.62
C ASP A 123 5.23 8.19 0.80
N ARG A 124 4.93 7.86 -0.46
CA ARG A 124 4.05 8.68 -1.30
C ARG A 124 2.62 8.74 -0.77
N ALA A 125 2.10 7.65 -0.23
CA ALA A 125 0.79 7.62 0.42
C ALA A 125 0.76 8.55 1.63
N ARG A 126 1.81 8.52 2.45
CA ARG A 126 1.94 9.40 3.62
C ARG A 126 2.03 10.87 3.21
N GLU A 127 2.84 11.21 2.22
CA GLU A 127 2.92 12.58 1.69
C GLU A 127 1.56 13.08 1.16
N LEU A 128 0.79 12.21 0.50
CA LEU A 128 -0.55 12.55 0.01
C LEU A 128 -1.54 12.77 1.16
N ILE A 129 -1.45 11.95 2.22
CA ILE A 129 -2.24 12.12 3.43
C ILE A 129 -1.90 13.45 4.10
N ASP A 130 -0.62 13.74 4.29
CA ASP A 130 -0.16 14.97 4.94
C ASP A 130 -0.62 16.21 4.16
N ARG A 131 -0.50 16.17 2.82
CA ARG A 131 -1.02 17.25 1.96
C ARG A 131 -2.53 17.42 2.12
N ALA A 132 -3.29 16.33 2.09
CA ALA A 132 -4.74 16.38 2.23
C ALA A 132 -5.15 16.93 3.61
N ALA A 133 -4.42 16.58 4.68
CA ALA A 133 -4.65 17.09 6.02
C ALA A 133 -4.40 18.61 6.12
N ILE A 134 -3.32 19.11 5.51
CA ILE A 134 -2.99 20.55 5.50
C ILE A 134 -4.06 21.37 4.76
N SER A 135 -4.61 20.85 3.67
CA SER A 135 -5.69 21.54 2.95
C SER A 135 -7.03 21.58 3.69
N THR A 136 -7.20 20.84 4.80
CA THR A 136 -8.50 20.65 5.45
C THR A 136 -8.71 21.48 6.74
N THR A 137 -7.83 22.40 7.15
CA THR A 137 -8.14 23.30 8.30
C THR A 137 -7.56 24.73 8.20
N PRO A 138 -8.31 25.74 8.69
CA PRO A 138 -7.84 26.40 9.89
C PRO A 138 -8.84 26.31 11.05
N ALA A 139 -8.30 26.28 12.28
CA ALA A 139 -8.96 26.14 13.58
C ALA A 139 -9.44 24.70 13.88
N ARG A 140 -9.00 24.04 14.97
CA ARG A 140 -8.97 24.50 16.37
C ARG A 140 -8.02 23.63 17.18
N ASP A 141 -7.37 24.23 18.16
CA ASP A 141 -6.38 23.61 19.06
C ASP A 141 -6.85 22.28 19.67
N ALA A 142 -6.13 21.20 19.36
CA ALA A 142 -6.10 19.98 20.14
C ALA A 142 -4.64 19.48 20.19
N PRO A 143 -4.13 19.05 21.36
CA PRO A 143 -2.73 18.75 21.54
C PRO A 143 -2.31 17.62 20.60
N ALA A 144 -1.20 17.84 19.90
CA ALA A 144 -0.54 16.93 18.98
C ALA A 144 -0.03 15.67 19.70
N GLY A 145 -0.96 14.80 20.11
CA GLY A 145 -0.67 13.41 20.41
C GLY A 145 -0.69 12.66 19.10
N LYS A 146 0.48 12.40 18.53
CA LYS A 146 0.67 11.45 17.43
C LYS A 146 -0.07 10.17 17.81
N PRO A 147 -1.14 9.73 17.13
CA PRO A 147 -1.71 8.44 17.44
C PRO A 147 -0.67 7.40 16.99
N THR A 148 0.14 6.95 17.94
CA THR A 148 1.00 5.76 17.84
C THR A 148 0.15 4.51 17.89
N SER A 149 -0.94 4.50 17.13
CA SER A 149 -1.77 3.34 16.99
C SER A 149 -1.04 2.40 16.04
N LEU A 150 -0.20 1.55 16.62
CA LEU A 150 0.33 0.33 16.00
C LEU A 150 -0.83 -0.66 15.74
N LEU A 151 -1.90 -0.23 15.07
CA LEU A 151 -3.11 -1.04 14.87
C LEU A 151 -3.00 -1.96 13.68
N GLN A 152 -2.03 -1.72 12.79
CA GLN A 152 -1.79 -2.59 11.67
C GLN A 152 -0.64 -3.54 11.98
N TYR A 153 -0.84 -4.82 11.68
CA TYR A 153 0.17 -5.88 11.84
C TYR A 153 1.53 -5.49 11.22
N ARG A 154 1.52 -4.73 10.11
CA ARG A 154 2.73 -4.19 9.48
C ARG A 154 3.46 -3.17 10.36
N ASP A 155 2.76 -2.24 10.99
CA ASP A 155 3.35 -1.20 11.84
C ASP A 155 3.91 -1.83 13.12
N ILE A 156 3.21 -2.85 13.64
CA ILE A 156 3.70 -3.70 14.72
C ILE A 156 5.00 -4.41 14.31
N THR A 157 5.01 -5.04 13.13
CA THR A 157 6.18 -5.77 12.64
C THR A 157 7.34 -4.83 12.36
N LEU A 158 7.08 -3.63 11.83
CA LEU A 158 8.07 -2.58 11.59
C LEU A 158 8.65 -2.05 12.90
N HIS A 159 7.80 -1.73 13.86
CA HIS A 159 8.20 -1.27 15.18
C HIS A 159 9.16 -2.28 15.83
N TYR A 160 8.81 -3.58 15.83
CA TYR A 160 9.66 -4.62 16.39
C TYR A 160 10.92 -4.92 15.57
N ARG A 161 10.90 -4.74 14.24
CA ARG A 161 12.09 -4.89 13.38
C ARG A 161 13.08 -3.75 13.59
N LEU A 162 12.61 -2.50 13.59
CA LEU A 162 13.43 -1.31 13.84
C LEU A 162 14.05 -1.33 15.23
N LEU A 163 13.32 -1.83 16.24
CA LEU A 163 13.87 -2.06 17.58
C LEU A 163 15.02 -3.09 17.60
N ARG A 164 15.07 -4.03 16.65
CA ARG A 164 16.14 -5.04 16.55
C ARG A 164 17.36 -4.55 15.75
N CYS A 165 17.26 -3.42 15.04
CA CYS A 165 18.39 -2.77 14.38
C CYS A 165 19.31 -1.99 15.35
N GLN A 166 19.16 -2.20 16.65
CA GLN A 166 19.93 -1.51 17.69
C GLN A 166 21.17 -2.28 18.18
N TYR A 167 21.32 -3.55 17.80
CA TYR A 167 22.49 -4.35 18.16
C TYR A 167 23.54 -4.32 17.03
N PRO A 168 24.83 -4.07 17.35
CA PRO A 168 25.89 -4.17 16.36
C PRO A 168 26.01 -5.61 15.83
N PRO A 169 26.51 -5.79 14.59
CA PRO A 169 26.71 -7.12 14.01
C PRO A 169 27.62 -7.97 14.92
N PRO A 170 27.38 -9.30 14.99
CA PRO A 170 28.17 -10.20 15.81
C PRO A 170 29.65 -10.11 15.44
N HIS A 171 30.52 -10.16 16.47
CA HIS A 171 31.96 -10.06 16.29
C HIS A 171 32.47 -11.15 15.33
N PRO A 172 33.40 -10.80 14.41
CA PRO A 172 34.01 -11.78 13.54
C PRO A 172 34.83 -12.78 14.37
N HIS A 173 34.67 -14.07 14.04
CA HIS A 173 35.53 -15.16 14.50
C HIS A 173 36.79 -15.26 13.65
#